data_AF-A0A662LAW3-F1
#
_entry.id   AF-A0A662LAW3-F1
#
_cell.length_a   1.000
_cell.length_b   1.000
_cell.length_c   1.000
_cell.angle_alpha   90.00
_cell.angle_beta   90.00
_cell.angle_gamma   90.00
#
_symmetry.space_group_name_H-M   'P 1'
#
loop_
_entity.id
_entity.type
_entity.pdbx_description
1 polymer ?
#
loop_
_entity_poly.entity_id
_entity_poly.type
_entity_poly.pdbx_seq_one_letter_code
_entity_poly.pdbx_strand_id
1 'polypeptide(L)'
;METNKTNQTKPVSLAEVKNILKKISKERKELLYEQRIALEHAQKFAKLPVKKTEEMIKELQKLDFLQEKHAYKIADLLPKTADDVKTIFAKERITLGEDEIKNVLDIVGKYYIE
;
A
#
# COMPACT_ATOMS: atom_id res chain seq x y z
N MET A 1 -0.98 16.10 -27.93
CA MET A 1 -1.26 15.24 -26.76
C MET A 1 -2.36 14.29 -27.19
N GLU A 2 -2.01 13.07 -27.58
CA GLU A 2 -3.00 12.08 -28.04
C GLU A 2 -3.76 11.53 -26.83
N THR A 3 -5.02 11.93 -26.73
CA THR A 3 -6.03 11.33 -25.87
C THR A 3 -6.69 10.18 -26.64
N ASN A 4 -6.60 8.93 -26.15
CA ASN A 4 -7.65 7.90 -26.22
C ASN A 4 -7.15 6.50 -25.84
N LYS A 5 -6.97 6.28 -24.53
CA LYS A 5 -7.38 5.06 -23.84
C LYS A 5 -7.94 5.56 -22.52
N THR A 6 -9.07 5.03 -22.07
CA THR A 6 -9.46 5.13 -20.66
C THR A 6 -8.36 4.45 -19.86
N ASN A 7 -7.29 5.20 -19.53
CA ASN A 7 -6.22 4.74 -18.67
C ASN A 7 -6.85 4.57 -17.30
N GLN A 8 -7.36 3.37 -17.03
CA GLN A 8 -7.72 2.98 -15.69
C GLN A 8 -6.43 2.98 -14.87
N THR A 9 -6.25 4.04 -14.08
CA THR A 9 -5.12 4.17 -13.17
C THR A 9 -5.42 3.36 -11.94
N LYS A 10 -4.69 2.27 -11.73
CA LYS A 10 -4.77 1.46 -10.53
C LYS A 10 -3.61 1.83 -9.59
N PRO A 11 -3.85 2.05 -8.29
CA PRO A 11 -2.77 2.18 -7.33
C PRO A 11 -1.95 0.89 -7.24
N VAL A 12 -0.67 1.04 -6.88
CA VAL A 12 0.25 -0.07 -6.61
C VAL A 12 0.87 0.13 -5.24
N SER A 13 0.98 -0.94 -4.48
CA SER A 13 1.64 -0.97 -3.17
C SER A 13 3.16 -0.88 -3.31
N LEU A 14 3.85 -0.50 -2.23
CA LEU A 14 5.32 -0.53 -2.18
C LEU A 14 5.88 -1.94 -2.43
N ALA A 15 5.15 -2.98 -2.04
CA ALA A 15 5.52 -4.36 -2.33
C ALA A 15 5.51 -4.65 -3.84
N GLU A 16 4.47 -4.20 -4.56
CA GLU A 16 4.40 -4.33 -6.02
C GLU A 16 5.50 -3.52 -6.70
N VAL A 17 5.70 -2.26 -6.27
CA VAL A 17 6.78 -1.38 -6.79
C VAL A 17 8.14 -2.06 -6.64
N LYS A 18 8.44 -2.65 -5.47
CA LYS A 18 9.67 -3.42 -5.22
C LYS A 18 9.85 -4.53 -6.25
N ASN A 19 8.81 -5.32 -6.51
CA ASN A 19 8.89 -6.43 -7.47
C ASN A 19 9.02 -5.95 -8.92
N ILE A 20 8.29 -4.90 -9.31
CA ILE A 20 8.36 -4.30 -10.64
C ILE A 20 9.79 -3.79 -10.90
N LEU A 21 10.35 -2.99 -9.99
CA LEU A 21 11.69 -2.43 -10.15
C LEU A 21 12.78 -3.50 -10.09
N LYS A 22 12.64 -4.53 -9.25
CA LYS A 22 13.55 -5.70 -9.25
C LYS A 22 13.51 -6.49 -10.56
N LYS A 23 12.34 -6.59 -11.19
CA LYS A 23 12.23 -7.25 -12.51
C LYS A 23 12.94 -6.41 -13.57
N ILE A 24 12.67 -5.11 -13.61
CA ILE A 24 13.30 -4.18 -14.56
C ILE A 24 14.83 -4.16 -14.38
N SER A 25 15.33 -4.20 -13.14
CA SER A 25 16.78 -4.22 -12.86
C SER A 25 17.48 -5.50 -13.33
N LYS A 26 16.74 -6.59 -13.56
CA LYS A 26 17.28 -7.85 -14.12
C LYS A 26 17.27 -7.83 -15.65
N GLU A 27 16.27 -7.18 -16.23
CA GLU A 27 16.08 -7.10 -17.69
C GLU A 27 16.96 -6.02 -18.33
N ARG A 28 17.25 -4.94 -17.59
CA ARG A 28 18.07 -3.82 -18.06
C ARG A 28 19.46 -3.89 -17.46
N LYS A 29 20.44 -3.41 -18.23
CA LYS A 29 21.84 -3.28 -17.79
C LYS A 29 21.99 -2.30 -16.63
N GLU A 30 21.19 -1.23 -16.61
CA GLU A 30 21.24 -0.20 -15.56
C GLU A 30 19.86 0.47 -15.36
N LEU A 31 19.52 0.77 -14.10
CA LEU A 31 18.35 1.57 -13.72
C LEU A 31 18.70 3.07 -13.79
N LEU A 32 17.70 3.91 -14.11
CA LEU A 32 17.85 5.35 -13.94
C LEU A 32 18.08 5.71 -12.46
N TYR A 33 18.67 6.88 -12.20
CA TYR A 33 18.99 7.34 -10.85
C TYR A 33 17.77 7.30 -9.91
N GLU A 34 16.65 7.85 -10.35
CA GLU A 34 15.39 7.90 -9.61
C GLU A 34 14.78 6.51 -9.40
N GLN A 35 14.94 5.62 -10.39
CA GLN A 35 14.47 4.23 -10.28
C GLN A 35 15.27 3.44 -9.26
N ARG A 36 16.59 3.69 -9.16
CA ARG A 36 17.44 3.10 -8.13
C ARG A 36 17.00 3.57 -6.74
N ILE A 37 16.78 4.87 -6.55
CA ILE A 37 16.28 5.42 -5.27
C ILE A 37 14.91 4.82 -4.93
N ALA A 38 14.00 4.74 -5.90
CA ALA A 38 12.68 4.15 -5.69
C ALA A 38 12.77 2.66 -5.30
N LEU A 39 13.70 1.91 -5.90
CA LEU A 39 13.94 0.50 -5.56
C LEU A 39 14.50 0.37 -4.14
N GLU A 40 15.48 1.17 -3.76
CA GLU A 40 16.07 1.19 -2.41
C GLU A 40 15.00 1.52 -1.35
N HIS A 41 14.16 2.54 -1.61
CA HIS A 41 13.03 2.88 -0.76
C HIS A 41 12.06 1.70 -0.64
N ALA A 42 11.63 1.12 -1.75
CA ALA A 42 10.69 0.00 -1.74
C ALA A 42 11.27 -1.24 -1.04
N GLN A 43 12.58 -1.51 -1.17
CA GLN A 43 13.26 -2.59 -0.44
C GLN A 43 13.26 -2.35 1.07
N LYS A 44 13.47 -1.12 1.53
CA LYS A 44 13.51 -0.76 2.95
C LYS A 44 12.13 -0.77 3.61
N PHE A 45 11.09 -0.32 2.89
CA PHE A 45 9.78 -0.06 3.47
C PHE A 45 8.70 -1.09 3.10
N ALA A 46 8.83 -1.86 2.02
CA ALA A 46 7.86 -2.92 1.71
C ALA A 46 8.08 -4.14 2.64
N LYS A 47 7.42 -4.11 3.80
CA LYS A 47 7.58 -5.08 4.89
C LYS A 47 6.97 -6.45 4.57
N LEU A 48 5.94 -6.50 3.73
CA LEU A 48 5.27 -7.73 3.34
C LEU A 48 5.67 -8.18 1.92
N PRO A 49 5.57 -9.49 1.62
CA PRO A 49 5.54 -9.98 0.25
C PRO A 49 4.31 -9.46 -0.52
N VAL A 50 4.40 -9.37 -1.85
CA VAL A 50 3.29 -8.90 -2.71
C VAL A 50 2.00 -9.68 -2.45
N LYS A 51 2.07 -11.02 -2.40
CA LYS A 51 0.89 -11.86 -2.18
C LYS A 51 0.15 -11.51 -0.87
N LYS A 52 0.86 -11.42 0.25
CA LYS A 52 0.28 -11.03 1.54
C LYS A 52 -0.29 -9.60 1.51
N THR A 53 0.42 -8.69 0.83
CA THR A 53 -0.02 -7.30 0.69
C THR A 53 -1.33 -7.20 -0.11
N GLU A 54 -1.44 -7.93 -1.22
CA GLU A 54 -2.65 -7.98 -2.05
C GLU A 54 -3.84 -8.62 -1.32
N GLU A 55 -3.60 -9.70 -0.56
CA GLU A 55 -4.63 -10.35 0.27
C GLU A 55 -5.18 -9.38 1.33
N MET A 56 -4.29 -8.67 2.04
CA MET A 56 -4.67 -7.66 3.02
C MET A 56 -5.44 -6.49 2.40
N ILE A 57 -4.99 -5.97 1.25
CA ILE A 57 -5.70 -4.92 0.52
C ILE A 57 -7.12 -5.37 0.17
N LYS A 58 -7.30 -6.59 -0.31
CA LYS A 58 -8.62 -7.15 -0.63
C LYS A 58 -9.51 -7.28 0.60
N GLU A 59 -8.96 -7.63 1.76
CA GLU A 59 -9.73 -7.63 3.02
C GLU A 59 -10.14 -6.22 3.44
N LEU A 60 -9.20 -5.27 3.40
CA LEU A 60 -9.46 -3.86 3.75
C LEU A 60 -10.51 -3.23 2.82
N GLN A 61 -10.48 -3.56 1.52
CA GLN A 61 -11.46 -3.07 0.54
C GLN A 61 -12.90 -3.57 0.78
N LYS A 62 -13.11 -4.55 1.66
CA LYS A 62 -14.47 -4.98 2.08
C LYS A 62 -15.07 -4.09 3.16
N LEU A 63 -14.28 -3.18 3.74
CA LEU A 63 -14.77 -2.22 4.72
C LEU A 63 -15.39 -1.04 3.97
N ASP A 64 -16.71 -0.87 4.04
CA ASP A 64 -17.45 0.12 3.24
C ASP A 64 -17.02 1.57 3.49
N PHE A 65 -16.44 1.86 4.67
CA PHE A 65 -15.91 3.17 5.02
C PHE A 65 -14.51 3.45 4.43
N LEU A 66 -13.87 2.47 3.80
CA LEU A 66 -12.57 2.61 3.16
C LEU A 66 -12.69 2.76 1.64
N GLN A 67 -12.04 3.80 1.11
CA GLN A 67 -11.77 3.92 -0.32
C GLN A 67 -10.53 3.11 -0.69
N GLU A 68 -10.38 2.77 -1.97
CA GLU A 68 -9.22 2.02 -2.47
C GLU A 68 -7.90 2.65 -2.01
N LYS A 69 -7.74 3.98 -2.15
CA LYS A 69 -6.53 4.69 -1.70
C LYS A 69 -6.20 4.46 -0.22
N HIS A 70 -7.20 4.31 0.65
CA HIS A 70 -7.00 4.07 2.08
C HIS A 70 -6.45 2.65 2.31
N ALA A 71 -7.02 1.65 1.63
CA ALA A 71 -6.56 0.27 1.74
C ALA A 71 -5.08 0.12 1.35
N TYR A 72 -4.65 0.74 0.24
CA TYR A 72 -3.24 0.74 -0.16
C TYR A 72 -2.35 1.48 0.84
N LYS A 73 -2.80 2.62 1.36
CA LYS A 73 -2.02 3.40 2.32
C LYS A 73 -1.84 2.67 3.65
N ILE A 74 -2.90 2.03 4.14
CA ILE A 74 -2.86 1.17 5.34
C ILE A 74 -1.90 0.00 5.09
N ALA A 75 -1.98 -0.65 3.92
CA ALA A 75 -1.12 -1.78 3.57
C ALA A 75 0.36 -1.42 3.51
N ASP A 76 0.70 -0.21 3.03
CA ASP A 76 2.08 0.27 2.98
C ASP A 76 2.62 0.69 4.36
N LEU A 77 1.75 1.17 5.26
CA LEU A 77 2.16 1.69 6.57
C LEU A 77 2.13 0.66 7.70
N LEU A 78 1.24 -0.34 7.63
CA LEU A 78 1.05 -1.36 8.66
C LEU A 78 0.85 -0.77 10.07
N PRO A 79 -0.28 -0.06 10.30
CA PRO A 79 -0.56 0.60 11.58
C PRO A 79 -0.70 -0.43 12.72
N LYS A 80 -0.04 -0.17 13.85
CA LYS A 80 -0.03 -1.05 15.04
C LYS A 80 -0.91 -0.54 16.16
N THR A 81 -1.21 0.76 16.17
CA THR A 81 -1.95 1.43 17.22
C THR A 81 -3.13 2.20 16.66
N ALA A 82 -4.10 2.53 17.52
CA ALA A 82 -5.21 3.38 17.14
C ALA A 82 -4.75 4.75 16.63
N ASP A 83 -3.67 5.29 17.20
CA ASP A 83 -3.11 6.58 16.79
C ASP A 83 -2.43 6.51 15.42
N ASP A 84 -1.82 5.38 15.04
CA ASP A 84 -1.33 5.17 13.67
C ASP A 84 -2.48 5.25 12.67
N VAL A 85 -3.60 4.58 12.96
CA VAL A 85 -4.79 4.61 12.10
C VAL A 85 -5.34 6.03 12.02
N LYS A 86 -5.57 6.70 13.15
CA LYS A 86 -6.04 8.10 13.17
C LYS A 86 -5.13 9.03 12.37
N THR A 87 -3.81 8.81 12.43
CA THR A 87 -2.83 9.61 11.68
C THR A 87 -2.99 9.47 10.16
N ILE A 88 -3.34 8.28 9.67
CA ILE A 88 -3.61 8.05 8.23
C ILE A 88 -4.79 8.91 7.76
N PHE A 89 -5.80 9.09 8.61
CA PHE A 89 -7.03 9.83 8.28
C PHE A 89 -7.02 11.31 8.72
N ALA A 90 -5.93 11.80 9.31
CA ALA A 90 -5.87 13.15 9.91
C ALA A 90 -6.12 14.31 8.93
N LYS A 91 -6.02 14.06 7.61
CA LYS A 91 -6.31 15.03 6.54
C LYS A 91 -7.47 14.61 5.64
N GLU A 92 -8.17 13.54 5.98
CA GLU A 92 -9.36 13.08 5.26
C GLU A 92 -10.61 13.74 5.83
N ARG A 93 -11.70 13.73 5.05
CA ARG A 93 -13.01 14.26 5.48
C ARG A 93 -13.82 13.27 6.31
N ILE A 94 -13.26 12.09 6.59
CA ILE A 94 -13.89 11.03 7.36
C ILE A 94 -13.22 10.93 8.72
N THR A 95 -14.02 10.73 9.76
CA THR A 95 -13.53 10.44 11.11
C THR A 95 -13.93 9.01 11.43
N LEU A 96 -12.96 8.17 11.75
CA LEU A 96 -13.21 6.78 12.08
C LEU A 96 -13.64 6.63 13.54
N GLY A 97 -14.67 5.83 13.79
CA GLY A 97 -15.08 5.39 15.12
C GLY A 97 -14.15 4.32 15.70
N GLU A 98 -14.31 4.01 16.99
CA GLU A 98 -13.48 3.01 17.68
C GLU A 98 -13.59 1.62 17.06
N ASP A 99 -14.80 1.19 16.71
CA ASP A 99 -15.05 -0.11 16.06
C ASP A 99 -14.42 -0.17 14.66
N GLU A 100 -14.46 0.92 13.90
CA GLU A 100 -13.84 1.00 12.56
C GLU A 100 -12.32 0.92 12.65
N ILE A 101 -11.72 1.64 13.61
CA ILE A 101 -10.29 1.57 13.89
C ILE A 101 -9.88 0.15 14.30
N LYS A 102 -10.67 -0.48 15.17
CA LYS A 102 -10.44 -1.85 15.61
C LYS A 102 -10.49 -2.83 14.43
N ASN A 103 -11.49 -2.72 13.55
CA ASN A 103 -11.60 -3.56 12.35
C ASN A 103 -10.37 -3.45 11.45
N VAL A 104 -9.83 -2.23 11.27
CA VAL A 104 -8.60 -2.01 10.51
C VAL A 104 -7.41 -2.71 11.18
N LEU A 105 -7.23 -2.52 12.49
CA LEU A 105 -6.12 -3.14 13.23
C LEU A 105 -6.22 -4.67 13.28
N ASP A 106 -7.43 -5.22 13.41
CA ASP A 106 -7.67 -6.66 13.42
C ASP A 106 -7.32 -7.29 12.06
N ILE A 107 -7.62 -6.61 10.94
CA ILE A 107 -7.20 -7.07 9.61
C ILE A 107 -5.68 -7.00 9.48
N VAL A 108 -5.06 -5.85 9.77
CA VAL A 108 -3.60 -5.66 9.64
C VAL A 108 -2.85 -6.64 10.55
N GLY A 109 -3.37 -6.91 11.74
CA GLY A 109 -2.84 -7.83 12.73
C GLY A 109 -2.56 -9.24 12.20
N LYS A 110 -3.45 -9.76 11.35
CA LYS A 110 -3.31 -11.08 10.70
C LYS A 110 -2.07 -11.21 9.83
N TYR A 111 -1.54 -10.09 9.33
CA TYR A 111 -0.47 -10.06 8.34
C TYR A 111 0.89 -9.70 8.94
N TYR A 112 0.98 -9.37 10.24
CA TYR A 112 2.27 -9.20 10.89
C TYR A 112 3.10 -10.48 10.76
N ILE A 113 4.35 -10.30 10.35
CA ILE A 113 5.34 -11.36 10.32
C ILE A 113 6.06 -11.25 11.67
N GLU A 114 6.00 -12.31 12.47
CA GLU A 114 6.90 -12.49 13.62
C GLU A 114 8.36 -12.61 13.17
#